data_AF-X1R4P2-F1
#
_entry.id   AF-X1R4P2-F1
#
_cell.length_a   1.000
_cell.length_b   1.000
_cell.length_c   1.000
_cell.angle_alpha   90.00
_cell.angle_beta   90.00
_cell.angle_gamma   90.00
#
_symmetry.space_group_name_H-M   'P 1'
#
loop_
_entity.id
_entity.type
_entity.pdbx_description
1 polymer ?
#
loop_
_entity_poly.entity_id
_entity_poly.type
_entity_poly.pdbx_seq_one_letter_code
_entity_poly.pdbx_strand_id
1 'polypeptide(L)'
;MEVQLPEYSIRLMAPEIFLFLWALVVFTFDLVTRRKSGSAVGYLALAGLVICGGILSVTGYGRGFGVMFFNDPMAIFFKVIFLGAAFMAIGSSFGLTKQKILNHRGEFYGLILLSTVGMMFLGSSQELLSLYIGLELTTIPLFVLAAFFKDDRRSVEAGIKYLIVG
;
A
#
# COMPACT_ATOMS: atom_id res chain seq x y z
N MET A 1 15.99 14.27 -37.00
CA MET A 1 15.16 13.43 -36.12
C MET A 1 15.76 13.54 -34.74
N GLU A 2 15.25 14.45 -33.91
CA GLU A 2 15.64 14.49 -32.50
C GLU A 2 15.12 13.21 -31.86
N VAL A 3 16.04 12.35 -31.42
CA VAL A 3 15.70 11.19 -30.62
C VAL A 3 15.23 11.75 -29.28
N GLN A 4 13.91 11.92 -29.11
CA GLN A 4 13.29 12.14 -27.81
C GLN A 4 13.64 10.93 -26.96
N LEU A 5 14.64 11.09 -26.09
CA LEU A 5 14.98 10.10 -25.09
C LEU A 5 13.72 9.89 -24.23
N PRO A 6 13.31 8.63 -23.96
CA PRO A 6 12.19 8.39 -23.06
C PRO A 6 12.45 9.11 -21.74
N GLU A 7 11.53 9.98 -21.33
CA GLU A 7 11.68 10.73 -20.09
C GLU A 7 11.59 9.76 -18.90
N TYR A 8 12.75 9.41 -18.34
CA TYR A 8 12.85 8.60 -17.12
C TYR A 8 12.54 9.47 -15.90
N SER A 9 11.28 9.89 -15.78
CA SER A 9 10.81 10.73 -14.68
C SER A 9 10.46 9.88 -13.46
N ILE A 10 11.48 9.34 -12.77
CA ILE A 10 11.35 8.62 -11.48
C ILE A 10 10.56 9.45 -10.44
N ARG A 11 10.61 10.78 -10.58
CA ARG A 11 9.88 11.73 -9.74
C ARG A 11 8.37 11.46 -9.73
N LEU A 12 7.79 10.93 -10.82
CA LEU A 12 6.36 10.60 -10.90
C LEU A 12 5.97 9.43 -10.00
N MET A 13 6.91 8.54 -9.67
CA MET A 13 6.72 7.40 -8.77
C MET A 13 7.10 7.72 -7.31
N ALA A 14 7.39 8.98 -7.00
CA ALA A 14 7.77 9.40 -5.65
C ALA A 14 6.77 9.02 -4.56
N PRO A 15 5.44 9.18 -4.72
CA PRO A 15 4.51 8.82 -3.65
C PRO A 15 4.44 7.30 -3.40
N GLU A 16 4.53 6.47 -4.44
CA GLU A 16 4.56 5.01 -4.31
C GLU A 16 5.84 4.53 -3.61
N ILE A 17 7.00 5.07 -4.03
CA ILE A 17 8.30 4.73 -3.43
C ILE A 17 8.34 5.18 -1.97
N PHE A 18 7.86 6.39 -1.68
CA PHE A 18 7.78 6.88 -0.31
C PHE A 18 6.92 5.97 0.56
N LEU A 19 5.71 5.62 0.10
CA LEU A 19 4.79 4.79 0.87
C LEU A 19 5.34 3.36 1.08
N PHE A 20 6.04 2.82 0.08
CA PHE A 20 6.74 1.54 0.20
C PHE A 20 7.83 1.58 1.27
N LEU A 21 8.70 2.60 1.24
CA LEU A 21 9.73 2.78 2.26
C LEU A 21 9.10 3.00 3.65
N TRP A 22 8.00 3.75 3.72
CA TRP A 22 7.28 3.96 4.96
C TRP A 22 6.68 2.67 5.53
N ALA A 23 6.16 1.78 4.68
CA ALA A 23 5.71 0.46 5.10
C ALA A 23 6.85 -0.36 5.73
N LEU A 24 8.06 -0.32 5.16
CA LEU A 24 9.25 -0.96 5.72
C LEU A 24 9.67 -0.35 7.08
N VAL A 25 9.56 0.98 7.20
CA VAL A 25 9.79 1.68 8.47
C VAL A 25 8.78 1.22 9.53
N VAL A 26 7.50 1.10 9.17
CA VAL A 26 6.45 0.59 10.07
C VAL A 26 6.75 -0.84 10.53
N PHE A 27 7.16 -1.74 9.62
CA PHE A 27 7.55 -3.11 9.98
C PHE A 27 8.75 -3.13 10.95
N THR A 28 9.78 -2.33 10.65
CA THR A 28 11.01 -2.30 11.46
C THR A 28 10.73 -1.68 12.83
N PHE A 29 9.93 -0.62 12.89
CA PHE A 29 9.58 0.07 14.13
C PHE A 29 8.77 -0.83 15.08
N ASP A 30 7.86 -1.65 14.54
CA ASP A 30 7.10 -2.64 15.32
C ASP A 30 8.02 -3.74 15.89
N LEU A 31 8.97 -4.22 15.08
CA LEU A 31 9.97 -5.21 15.49
C LEU A 31 10.84 -4.69 16.65
N VAL A 32 11.30 -3.43 16.57
CA VAL A 32 12.15 -2.81 17.60
C VAL A 32 11.36 -2.51 18.88
N THR A 33 10.12 -2.05 18.77
CA THR A 33 9.31 -1.59 19.93
C THR A 33 8.76 -2.75 20.78
N ARG A 34 9.05 -4.01 20.41
CA ARG A 34 8.62 -5.24 21.13
C ARG A 34 7.14 -5.17 21.57
N ARG A 35 6.27 -4.63 20.72
CA ARG A 35 4.81 -4.67 20.88
C ARG A 35 4.24 -3.91 22.08
N LYS A 36 5.03 -3.04 22.75
CA LYS A 36 4.57 -2.27 23.93
C LYS A 36 3.77 -1.00 23.59
N SER A 37 3.92 -0.44 22.39
CA SER A 37 3.28 0.82 21.97
C SER A 37 2.34 0.62 20.78
N GLY A 38 1.34 -0.26 20.94
CA GLY A 38 0.44 -0.65 19.85
C GLY A 38 -0.36 0.50 19.24
N SER A 39 -0.64 1.58 19.97
CA SER A 39 -1.34 2.76 19.42
C SER A 39 -0.42 3.65 18.60
N ALA A 40 0.88 3.74 18.95
CA ALA A 40 1.83 4.60 18.24
C ALA A 40 2.09 4.14 16.81
N VAL A 41 2.12 2.82 16.57
CA VAL A 41 2.32 2.25 15.22
C VAL A 41 1.17 2.59 14.28
N GLY A 42 -0.07 2.61 14.78
CA GLY A 42 -1.23 3.04 14.00
C GLY A 42 -1.15 4.51 13.61
N TYR A 43 -0.78 5.40 14.55
CA TYR A 43 -0.58 6.82 14.25
C TYR A 43 0.57 7.03 13.26
N LEU A 44 1.64 6.24 13.35
CA LEU A 44 2.75 6.29 12.39
C LEU A 44 2.29 5.91 10.97
N ALA A 45 1.46 4.87 10.84
CA ALA A 45 0.91 4.46 9.55
C ALA A 45 -0.04 5.52 8.96
N LEU A 46 -0.92 6.12 9.78
CA LEU A 46 -1.78 7.22 9.36
C LEU A 46 -0.97 8.45 8.92
N ALA A 47 0.09 8.80 9.66
CA ALA A 47 0.98 9.90 9.29
C ALA A 47 1.62 9.66 7.92
N GLY A 48 2.07 8.43 7.65
CA GLY A 48 2.60 8.03 6.34
C GLY A 48 1.61 8.25 5.20
N LEU A 49 0.35 7.88 5.37
CA LEU A 49 -0.70 8.09 4.37
C LEU A 49 -0.95 9.59 4.09
N VAL A 50 -0.99 10.42 5.14
CA VAL A 50 -1.19 11.86 5.00
C VAL A 50 0.00 12.51 4.28
N ILE A 51 1.23 12.14 4.65
CA ILE A 51 2.45 12.63 3.99
C ILE A 51 2.47 12.18 2.53
N CYS A 52 2.10 10.93 2.24
CA CYS A 52 2.00 10.42 0.87
C CYS A 52 0.98 11.22 0.04
N GLY A 53 -0.18 11.55 0.60
CA GLY A 53 -1.18 12.43 -0.05
C GLY A 53 -0.65 13.84 -0.33
N GLY A 54 0.15 14.39 0.59
CA GLY A 54 0.87 15.66 0.38
C GLY A 54 1.88 15.57 -0.77
N ILE A 55 2.66 14.49 -0.84
CA ILE A 55 3.61 14.24 -1.94
C ILE A 55 2.86 14.12 -3.26
N LEU A 56 1.77 13.33 -3.30
CA LEU A 56 0.94 13.14 -4.49
C LEU A 56 0.41 14.46 -5.06
N SER A 57 0.10 15.42 -4.19
CA SER A 57 -0.42 16.74 -4.58
C SER A 57 0.64 17.61 -5.30
N VAL A 58 1.94 17.35 -5.09
CA VAL A 58 3.03 18.12 -5.69
C VAL A 58 3.76 17.40 -6.83
N THR A 59 3.47 16.11 -7.07
CA THR A 59 4.16 15.31 -8.11
C THR A 59 3.87 15.77 -9.53
N GLY A 60 2.70 16.37 -9.77
CA GLY A 60 2.27 16.83 -11.10
C GLY A 60 1.87 15.68 -12.04
N TYR A 61 1.56 16.02 -13.30
CA TYR A 61 1.15 15.07 -14.34
C TYR A 61 2.31 14.75 -15.28
N GLY A 62 2.36 13.52 -15.80
CA GLY A 62 3.38 13.16 -16.78
C GLY A 62 3.46 11.68 -17.08
N ARG A 63 4.34 11.35 -18.03
CA ARG A 63 4.68 9.99 -18.43
C ARG A 63 6.00 9.60 -17.80
N GLY A 64 6.02 8.47 -17.09
CA GLY A 64 7.21 7.88 -16.52
C GLY A 64 7.55 6.58 -17.23
N PHE A 65 8.84 6.32 -17.45
CA PHE A 65 9.31 5.05 -18.01
C PHE A 65 8.66 4.71 -19.37
N GLY A 66 8.58 5.69 -20.27
CA GLY A 66 8.03 5.50 -21.61
C GLY A 66 6.51 5.27 -21.59
N VAL A 67 6.07 4.06 -22.01
CA VAL A 67 4.66 3.65 -22.05
C VAL A 67 4.17 2.93 -20.79
N MET A 68 5.07 2.64 -19.84
CA MET A 68 4.76 1.72 -18.73
C MET A 68 3.96 2.38 -17.60
N PHE A 69 4.26 3.66 -17.27
CA PHE A 69 3.72 4.33 -16.10
C PHE A 69 3.21 5.72 -16.44
N PHE A 70 1.91 5.96 -16.26
CA PHE A 70 1.29 7.26 -16.52
C PHE A 70 0.67 7.83 -15.25
N ASN A 71 1.02 9.07 -14.95
CA ASN A 71 0.41 9.83 -13.88
C ASN A 71 -0.53 10.89 -14.47
N ASP A 72 -1.68 10.43 -14.96
CA ASP A 72 -2.75 11.26 -15.53
C ASP A 72 -3.78 11.64 -14.45
N PRO A 73 -4.68 12.62 -14.70
CA PRO A 73 -5.74 12.98 -13.75
C PRO A 73 -6.57 11.80 -13.26
N MET A 74 -6.83 10.81 -14.12
CA MET A 74 -7.56 9.61 -13.74
C MET A 74 -6.76 8.72 -12.77
N ALA A 75 -5.45 8.57 -13.00
CA ALA A 75 -4.57 7.83 -12.11
C ALA A 75 -4.50 8.50 -10.73
N ILE A 76 -4.36 9.82 -10.69
CA ILE A 76 -4.36 10.58 -9.43
C ILE A 76 -5.69 10.43 -8.69
N PHE A 77 -6.83 10.48 -9.40
CA PHE A 77 -8.14 10.26 -8.81
C PHE A 77 -8.24 8.91 -8.09
N PHE A 78 -7.82 7.82 -8.73
CA PHE A 78 -7.79 6.50 -8.11
C PHE A 78 -6.80 6.42 -6.94
N LYS A 79 -5.61 7.00 -7.06
CA LYS A 79 -4.62 7.05 -5.97
C LYS A 79 -5.18 7.74 -4.72
N VAL A 80 -5.93 8.83 -4.89
CA VAL A 80 -6.60 9.51 -3.77
C VAL A 80 -7.66 8.60 -3.14
N ILE A 81 -8.45 7.87 -3.94
CA ILE A 81 -9.42 6.89 -3.43
C ILE A 81 -8.71 5.80 -2.64
N PHE A 82 -7.61 5.23 -3.15
CA PHE A 82 -6.87 4.17 -2.48
C PHE A 82 -6.26 4.64 -1.16
N LEU A 83 -5.65 5.83 -1.13
CA LEU A 83 -5.15 6.45 0.10
C LEU A 83 -6.28 6.69 1.11
N GLY A 84 -7.44 7.18 0.66
CA GLY A 84 -8.62 7.37 1.50
C GLY A 84 -9.16 6.04 2.07
N ALA A 85 -9.24 5.01 1.24
CA ALA A 85 -9.66 3.67 1.66
C ALA A 85 -8.70 3.08 2.70
N ALA A 86 -7.38 3.21 2.48
CA ALA A 86 -6.36 2.80 3.44
C ALA A 86 -6.47 3.59 4.76
N PHE A 87 -6.71 4.90 4.69
CA PHE A 87 -6.89 5.74 5.87
C PHE A 87 -8.11 5.29 6.69
N MET A 88 -9.24 5.01 6.04
CA MET A 88 -10.43 4.49 6.70
C MET A 88 -10.22 3.07 7.25
N ALA A 89 -9.50 2.21 6.54
CA ALA A 89 -9.20 0.85 6.99
C ALA A 89 -8.34 0.86 8.27
N ILE A 90 -7.30 1.69 8.30
CA ILE A 90 -6.45 1.86 9.49
C ILE A 90 -7.24 2.56 10.61
N GLY A 91 -8.01 3.61 10.28
CA GLY A 91 -8.84 4.37 11.22
C GLY A 91 -9.89 3.51 11.94
N SER A 92 -10.61 2.66 11.20
CA SER A 92 -11.59 1.74 11.77
C SER A 92 -10.95 0.64 12.62
N SER A 93 -9.70 0.27 12.34
CA SER A 93 -8.94 -0.74 13.08
C SER A 93 -8.59 -0.32 14.52
N PHE A 94 -8.52 0.99 14.84
CA PHE A 94 -8.20 1.45 16.20
C PHE A 94 -9.20 0.98 17.26
N GLY A 95 -10.48 0.83 16.91
CA GLY A 95 -11.53 0.35 17.81
C GLY A 95 -11.57 -1.17 18.00
N LEU A 96 -10.75 -1.92 17.26
CA LEU A 96 -10.74 -3.38 17.36
C LEU A 96 -9.93 -3.84 18.58
N THR A 97 -10.65 -4.26 19.63
CA THR A 97 -10.12 -4.88 20.86
C THR A 97 -9.81 -6.38 20.68
N LYS A 98 -9.40 -6.81 19.48
CA LYS A 98 -8.88 -8.18 19.32
C LYS A 98 -7.43 -8.19 19.84
N GLN A 99 -7.19 -8.87 20.96
CA GLN A 99 -5.85 -9.05 21.56
C GLN A 99 -4.77 -9.51 20.57
N LYS A 100 -5.15 -10.20 19.49
CA LYS A 100 -4.23 -10.63 18.43
C LYS A 100 -3.80 -9.52 17.48
N ILE A 101 -4.70 -8.58 17.13
CA ILE A 101 -4.32 -7.35 16.42
C ILE A 101 -3.38 -6.55 17.31
N LEU A 102 -3.72 -6.41 18.60
CA LEU A 102 -2.92 -5.67 19.59
C LEU A 102 -1.46 -6.14 19.67
N ASN A 103 -1.18 -7.44 19.49
CA ASN A 103 0.18 -7.98 19.54
C ASN A 103 0.98 -7.87 18.24
N HIS A 104 0.35 -7.66 17.07
CA HIS A 104 1.03 -7.62 15.76
C HIS A 104 0.54 -6.43 14.91
N ARG A 105 0.34 -5.27 15.53
CA ARG A 105 -0.25 -4.09 14.87
C ARG A 105 0.60 -3.58 13.71
N GLY A 106 1.93 -3.60 13.83
CA GLY A 106 2.79 -3.15 12.73
C GLY A 106 2.76 -4.06 11.52
N GLU A 107 2.66 -5.38 11.71
CA GLU A 107 2.48 -6.31 10.59
C GLU A 107 1.16 -6.01 9.85
N PHE A 108 0.08 -5.82 10.60
CA PHE A 108 -1.24 -5.49 10.03
C PHE A 108 -1.23 -4.18 9.25
N TYR A 109 -0.74 -3.09 9.84
CA TYR A 109 -0.69 -1.79 9.18
C TYR A 109 0.32 -1.75 8.03
N GLY A 110 1.48 -2.39 8.18
CA GLY A 110 2.48 -2.49 7.12
C GLY A 110 1.94 -3.22 5.88
N LEU A 111 1.18 -4.31 6.06
CA LEU A 111 0.54 -5.02 4.95
C LEU A 111 -0.53 -4.18 4.24
N ILE A 112 -1.31 -3.37 4.98
CA ILE A 112 -2.26 -2.42 4.37
C ILE A 112 -1.53 -1.39 3.52
N LEU A 113 -0.44 -0.80 4.04
CA LEU A 113 0.36 0.17 3.31
C LEU A 113 0.98 -0.46 2.05
N LEU A 114 1.51 -1.69 2.15
CA LEU A 114 2.10 -2.43 1.03
C LEU A 114 1.06 -2.73 -0.06
N SER A 115 -0.15 -3.16 0.34
CA SER A 115 -1.26 -3.35 -0.60
C SER A 115 -1.65 -2.04 -1.29
N THR A 116 -1.65 -0.93 -0.55
CA THR A 116 -1.96 0.40 -1.09
C THR A 116 -0.93 0.85 -2.11
N VAL A 117 0.37 0.56 -1.90
CA VAL A 117 1.43 0.80 -2.90
C VAL A 117 1.10 0.06 -4.20
N GLY A 118 0.70 -1.22 -4.10
CA GLY A 118 0.25 -2.01 -5.25
C GLY A 118 -0.92 -1.36 -5.98
N MET A 119 -1.94 -0.90 -5.25
CA MET A 119 -3.11 -0.23 -5.85
C MET A 119 -2.74 1.08 -6.54
N MET A 120 -1.85 1.87 -5.93
CA MET A 120 -1.37 3.12 -6.54
C MET A 120 -0.59 2.86 -7.82
N PHE A 121 0.27 1.83 -7.82
CA PHE A 121 1.00 1.40 -9.00
C PHE A 121 0.04 0.91 -10.09
N LEU A 122 -0.93 0.07 -9.74
CA LEU A 122 -1.99 -0.42 -10.63
C LEU A 122 -2.76 0.73 -11.30
N GLY A 123 -3.10 1.78 -10.56
CA GLY A 123 -3.81 2.95 -11.09
C GLY A 123 -3.01 3.76 -12.12
N SER A 124 -1.70 3.55 -12.20
CA SER A 124 -0.79 4.20 -13.15
C SER A 124 -0.26 3.29 -14.26
N SER A 125 -0.63 2.00 -14.24
CA SER A 125 -0.20 1.02 -15.24
C SER A 125 -0.94 1.20 -16.57
N GLN A 126 -0.20 1.24 -17.69
CA GLN A 126 -0.79 1.29 -19.04
C GLN A 126 -0.56 0.03 -19.88
N GLU A 127 0.33 -0.84 -19.46
CA GLU A 127 0.63 -2.11 -20.14
C GLU A 127 0.17 -3.30 -19.30
N LEU A 128 -0.21 -4.40 -19.97
CA LEU A 128 -0.73 -5.61 -19.31
C LEU A 128 0.24 -6.17 -18.26
N LEU A 129 1.55 -6.13 -18.53
CA LEU A 129 2.57 -6.58 -17.58
C LEU A 129 2.60 -5.70 -16.32
N SER A 130 2.58 -4.37 -16.48
CA SER A 130 2.54 -3.45 -15.34
C SER A 130 1.23 -3.57 -14.54
N LEU A 131 0.11 -3.84 -15.23
CA LEU A 131 -1.17 -4.07 -14.60
C LEU A 131 -1.13 -5.37 -13.77
N TYR A 132 -0.62 -6.46 -14.35
CA TYR A 132 -0.48 -7.74 -13.66
C TYR A 132 0.41 -7.63 -12.42
N ILE A 133 1.57 -6.98 -12.55
CA ILE A 133 2.48 -6.75 -11.41
C ILE A 133 1.81 -5.92 -10.30
N GLY A 134 1.06 -4.87 -10.68
CA GLY A 134 0.32 -4.06 -9.71
C GLY A 134 -0.78 -4.84 -8.99
N LEU A 135 -1.43 -5.75 -9.71
CA LEU A 135 -2.46 -6.64 -9.15
C LEU A 135 -1.83 -7.60 -8.13
N GLU A 136 -0.75 -8.29 -8.48
CA GLU A 136 -0.03 -9.19 -7.57
C GLU A 136 0.53 -8.47 -6.34
N LEU A 137 1.08 -7.26 -6.53
CA LEU A 137 1.58 -6.44 -5.42
C LEU A 137 0.45 -6.01 -4.46
N THR A 138 -0.78 -5.90 -4.97
CA THR A 138 -1.97 -5.60 -4.17
C THR A 138 -2.51 -6.84 -3.46
N THR A 139 -2.60 -7.98 -4.16
CA THR A 139 -3.28 -9.20 -3.71
C THR A 139 -2.46 -10.00 -2.72
N ILE A 140 -1.15 -10.14 -2.90
CA ILE A 140 -0.30 -10.92 -1.98
C ILE A 140 -0.42 -10.40 -0.53
N PRO A 141 -0.30 -9.09 -0.24
CA PRO A 141 -0.52 -8.59 1.12
C PRO A 141 -1.95 -8.80 1.62
N LEU A 142 -2.95 -8.76 0.74
CA LEU A 142 -4.35 -9.00 1.10
C LEU A 142 -4.61 -10.47 1.46
N PHE A 143 -3.97 -11.43 0.78
CA PHE A 143 -4.03 -12.85 1.15
C PHE A 143 -3.51 -13.06 2.58
N VAL A 144 -2.40 -12.40 2.93
CA VAL A 144 -1.84 -12.43 4.29
C VAL A 144 -2.78 -11.75 5.30
N LEU A 145 -3.40 -10.62 4.94
CA LEU A 145 -4.39 -9.94 5.80
C LEU A 145 -5.65 -10.77 6.02
N ALA A 146 -6.13 -11.52 5.02
CA ALA A 146 -7.26 -12.42 5.16
C ALA A 146 -6.96 -13.60 6.12
N ALA A 147 -5.73 -14.11 6.06
CA ALA A 147 -5.22 -15.17 6.96
C ALA A 147 -4.60 -14.66 8.27
N PHE A 148 -4.81 -13.39 8.63
CA PHE A 148 -4.04 -12.75 9.71
C PHE A 148 -4.23 -13.43 11.09
N PHE A 149 -5.42 -13.98 11.38
CA PHE A 149 -5.68 -14.66 12.65
C PHE A 149 -5.35 -16.15 12.58
N LYS A 150 -4.06 -16.50 12.77
CA LYS A 150 -3.56 -17.87 12.63
C LYS A 150 -4.25 -18.93 13.51
N ASP A 151 -4.68 -18.58 14.73
CA ASP A 151 -5.40 -19.56 15.59
C ASP A 151 -6.92 -19.60 15.34
N ASP A 152 -7.45 -18.78 14.43
CA ASP A 152 -8.84 -18.87 14.00
C ASP A 152 -8.92 -19.66 12.68
N ARG A 153 -9.45 -20.88 12.75
CA ARG A 153 -9.60 -21.77 11.59
C ARG A 153 -10.36 -21.10 10.45
N ARG A 154 -11.34 -20.23 10.76
CA ARG A 154 -12.13 -19.51 9.74
C ARG A 154 -11.28 -18.48 9.00
N SER A 155 -10.37 -17.78 9.68
CA SER A 155 -9.48 -16.81 9.05
C SER A 155 -8.47 -17.49 8.13
N VAL A 156 -7.88 -18.60 8.58
CA VAL A 156 -6.94 -19.38 7.76
C VAL A 156 -7.61 -19.96 6.53
N GLU A 157 -8.81 -20.54 6.68
CA GLU A 157 -9.58 -21.07 5.55
C GLU A 157 -9.98 -19.96 4.57
N ALA A 158 -10.39 -18.79 5.06
CA ALA A 158 -10.72 -17.64 4.22
C ALA A 158 -9.51 -17.16 3.39
N GLY A 159 -8.33 -17.05 4.01
CA GLY A 159 -7.11 -16.65 3.30
C GLY A 159 -6.69 -17.64 2.21
N ILE A 160 -6.77 -18.95 2.48
CA ILE A 160 -6.49 -19.99 1.47
C ILE A 160 -7.50 -19.94 0.33
N LYS A 161 -8.80 -19.78 0.63
CA LYS A 161 -9.82 -19.63 -0.41
C LYS A 161 -9.57 -18.39 -1.26
N TYR A 162 -9.18 -17.28 -0.63
CA TYR A 162 -8.91 -16.04 -1.34
C TYR A 162 -7.67 -16.16 -2.24
N LEU A 163 -6.62 -16.87 -1.80
CA LEU A 163 -5.44 -17.19 -2.60
C LEU A 163 -5.73 -18.11 -3.80
N ILE A 164 -6.64 -19.08 -3.65
CA ILE A 164 -6.96 -20.05 -4.73
C ILE A 164 -7.91 -19.43 -5.76
N VAL A 165 -8.83 -18.57 -5.32
CA VAL A 165 -9.83 -17.94 -6.20
C VAL A 165 -9.29 -16.72 -6.92
N GLY A 166 -8.39 -15.96 -6.27
CA GLY A 166 -7.69 -14.82 -6.87
C GLY A 166 -6.69 -15.27 -7.92
#